data_AF-U3GZ59-F1
#
_entry.id   AF-U3GZ59-F1
#
_cell.length_a   1.000
_cell.length_b   1.000
_cell.length_c   1.000
_cell.angle_alpha   90.00
_cell.angle_beta   90.00
_cell.angle_gamma   90.00
#
_symmetry.space_group_name_H-M   'P 1'
#
loop_
_entity.id
_entity.type
_entity.pdbx_description
1 polymer ?
#
loop_
_entity_poly.entity_id
_entity_poly.type
_entity_poly.pdbx_seq_one_letter_code
_entity_poly.pdbx_strand_id
1 'polypeptide(L)'
;MNNGDFRVGDADRTAALDSLSTLASRGYITLPEFDERSRSAAAAVTRNELNALFTDVPASAFEGSPGNAYTPNLPATYGAPSAPQLWTQGMSYPVPDAIESPREGRHIRDGFMAITTICVVAAADLSDIEALTLIIPVLAILIYGMKLGPKSWFAPTKKQLQKQELWRQKQIAAMQTQQIRQQLAIESAQRRAEILGNFEESARIASEATKRFADKANDTTRKFFG
;
A
#
# COMPACT_ATOMS: atom_id res chain seq x y z
N MET A 1 2.06 -26.74 -10.95
CA MET A 1 1.38 -25.92 -11.98
C MET A 1 2.42 -24.99 -12.56
N ASN A 2 2.72 -25.07 -13.86
CA ASN A 2 3.72 -24.20 -14.49
C ASN A 2 3.21 -22.76 -14.42
N ASN A 3 3.94 -21.86 -13.75
CA ASN A 3 3.63 -20.42 -13.70
C ASN A 3 3.74 -19.72 -15.07
N GLY A 4 4.03 -20.48 -16.13
CA GLY A 4 4.25 -20.00 -17.48
C GLY A 4 2.99 -19.78 -18.32
N ASP A 5 1.91 -20.53 -18.05
CA ASP A 5 0.68 -20.45 -18.84
C ASP A 5 -0.30 -19.38 -18.33
N PHE A 6 0.10 -18.61 -17.31
CA PHE A 6 -0.73 -17.54 -16.78
C PHE A 6 -0.85 -16.38 -17.77
N ARG A 7 -2.07 -15.86 -17.91
CA ARG A 7 -2.36 -14.71 -18.76
C ARG A 7 -1.76 -13.45 -18.16
N VAL A 8 -1.01 -12.68 -18.97
CA VAL A 8 -0.33 -11.46 -18.54
C VAL A 8 -1.21 -10.22 -18.70
N GLY A 9 -1.12 -9.35 -17.69
CA GLY A 9 -1.81 -8.07 -17.69
C GLY A 9 -1.03 -6.97 -18.40
N ASP A 10 -1.63 -5.78 -18.49
CA ASP A 10 -0.99 -4.61 -19.08
C ASP A 10 0.23 -4.12 -18.27
N ALA A 11 0.16 -4.28 -16.95
CA ALA A 11 1.27 -3.99 -16.05
C ALA A 11 2.50 -4.87 -16.33
N ASP A 12 2.30 -6.16 -16.60
CA ASP A 12 3.38 -7.09 -16.93
C ASP A 12 4.03 -6.74 -18.28
N ARG A 13 3.20 -6.43 -19.30
CA ARG A 13 3.69 -5.98 -20.60
C ARG A 13 4.50 -4.69 -20.50
N THR A 14 4.02 -3.73 -19.71
CA THR A 14 4.72 -2.46 -19.49
C THR A 14 6.05 -2.66 -18.75
N ALA A 15 6.09 -3.53 -17.75
CA ALA A 15 7.33 -3.87 -17.03
C ALA A 15 8.35 -4.56 -17.95
N ALA A 16 7.89 -5.43 -18.86
CA ALA A 16 8.75 -6.06 -19.86
C ALA A 16 9.35 -5.03 -20.83
N LEU A 17 8.55 -4.08 -21.32
CA LEU A 17 9.02 -2.99 -22.19
C LEU A 17 10.08 -2.11 -21.51
N ASP A 18 9.89 -1.78 -20.24
CA ASP A 18 10.86 -0.99 -19.48
C ASP A 18 12.20 -1.73 -19.29
N SER A 19 12.13 -3.05 -19.11
CA SER A 19 13.30 -3.93 -19.02
C SER A 19 14.04 -4.02 -20.35
N LEU A 20 13.31 -4.17 -21.47
CA LEU A 20 13.89 -4.13 -22.83
C LEU A 20 14.57 -2.79 -23.11
N SER A 21 13.95 -1.67 -22.72
CA SER A 21 14.54 -0.33 -22.85
C SER A 21 15.84 -0.21 -22.08
N THR A 22 15.88 -0.75 -20.86
CA THR A 22 17.09 -0.79 -20.02
C THR A 22 18.20 -1.63 -20.67
N LEU A 23 17.86 -2.79 -21.24
CA LEU A 23 18.82 -3.65 -21.93
C LEU A 23 19.41 -2.98 -23.17
N ALA A 24 18.58 -2.29 -23.96
CA ALA A 24 19.02 -1.53 -25.12
C ALA A 24 19.95 -0.38 -24.72
N SER A 25 19.59 0.35 -23.67
CA SER A 25 20.39 1.47 -23.12
C SER A 25 21.76 1.00 -22.62
N ARG A 26 21.84 -0.23 -22.11
CA ARG A 26 23.06 -0.89 -21.64
C ARG A 26 23.86 -1.59 -22.74
N GLY A 27 23.33 -1.63 -23.97
CA GLY A 27 23.99 -2.26 -25.12
C GLY A 27 23.91 -3.79 -25.16
N TYR A 28 23.06 -4.43 -24.35
CA TYR A 28 22.86 -5.89 -24.38
C TYR A 28 22.02 -6.36 -25.56
N ILE A 29 21.17 -5.48 -26.11
CA ILE A 29 20.39 -5.72 -27.32
C ILE A 29 20.54 -4.52 -28.25
N THR A 30 20.50 -4.78 -29.56
CA THR A 30 20.58 -3.74 -30.59
C THR A 30 19.23 -3.05 -30.80
N LEU A 31 19.23 -1.89 -31.45
CA LEU A 31 17.99 -1.14 -31.73
C LEU A 31 16.97 -1.93 -32.59
N PRO A 32 17.39 -2.67 -33.64
CA PRO A 32 16.47 -3.53 -34.38
C PRO A 32 15.87 -4.66 -33.53
N GLU A 33 16.67 -5.28 -32.65
CA GLU A 33 16.18 -6.32 -31.74
C GLU A 33 15.23 -5.77 -30.68
N PHE A 34 15.47 -4.55 -30.21
CA PHE A 34 14.58 -3.86 -29.30
C PHE A 34 13.20 -3.61 -29.93
N ASP A 35 13.14 -3.16 -31.19
CA ASP A 35 11.87 -2.93 -31.89
C ASP A 35 11.06 -4.22 -32.03
N GLU A 36 11.72 -5.30 -32.46
CA GLU A 36 11.08 -6.61 -32.62
C GLU A 36 10.56 -7.16 -31.28
N ARG A 37 11.40 -7.17 -30.24
CA ARG A 37 11.01 -7.68 -28.91
C ARG A 37 9.93 -6.82 -28.25
N SER A 38 9.94 -5.51 -28.49
CA SER A 38 8.90 -4.60 -27.96
C SER A 38 7.54 -4.87 -28.58
N ARG A 39 7.49 -5.14 -29.89
CA ARG A 39 6.26 -5.55 -30.58
C ARG A 39 5.74 -6.89 -30.02
N SER A 40 6.62 -7.87 -29.85
CA SER A 40 6.25 -9.17 -29.26
C SER A 40 5.78 -9.03 -27.80
N ALA A 41 6.43 -8.17 -27.00
CA ALA A 41 6.01 -7.90 -25.63
C ALA A 41 4.61 -7.25 -25.55
N ALA A 42 4.31 -6.34 -26.47
CA ALA A 42 3.00 -5.68 -26.52
C ALA A 42 1.86 -6.65 -26.91
N ALA A 43 2.16 -7.62 -27.77
CA ALA A 43 1.21 -8.64 -28.22
C ALA A 43 1.07 -9.83 -27.25
N ALA A 44 1.98 -9.97 -26.27
CA ALA A 44 2.04 -11.13 -25.41
C ALA A 44 0.76 -11.31 -24.56
N VAL A 45 0.25 -12.53 -24.58
CA VAL A 45 -0.93 -12.98 -23.85
C VAL A 45 -0.54 -13.81 -22.64
N THR A 46 0.59 -14.52 -22.67
CA THR A 46 1.04 -15.41 -21.59
C THR A 46 2.37 -14.98 -20.95
N ARG A 47 2.62 -15.44 -19.71
CA ARG A 47 3.87 -15.17 -19.00
C ARG A 47 5.06 -15.85 -19.67
N ASN A 48 4.87 -17.02 -20.26
CA ASN A 48 5.88 -17.72 -21.06
C ASN A 48 6.32 -16.93 -22.29
N GLU A 49 5.38 -16.32 -23.01
CA GLU A 49 5.71 -15.46 -24.16
C GLU A 49 6.60 -14.28 -23.74
N LEU A 50 6.31 -13.65 -22.59
CA LEU A 50 7.17 -12.59 -22.06
C LEU A 50 8.53 -13.13 -21.60
N ASN A 51 8.59 -14.29 -20.93
CA ASN A 51 9.85 -14.89 -20.46
C ASN A 51 10.77 -15.26 -21.62
N ALA A 52 10.21 -15.72 -22.75
CA ALA A 52 10.98 -16.11 -23.93
C ALA A 52 11.79 -14.94 -24.51
N LEU A 53 11.32 -13.70 -24.35
CA LEU A 53 12.00 -12.50 -24.84
C LEU A 53 13.31 -12.18 -24.10
N PHE A 54 13.58 -12.83 -22.97
CA PHE A 54 14.74 -12.57 -22.12
C PHE A 54 15.64 -13.78 -21.89
N THR A 55 15.35 -14.93 -22.52
CA THR A 55 16.06 -16.20 -22.27
C THR A 55 17.54 -16.17 -22.66
N ASP A 56 17.89 -15.38 -23.66
CA ASP A 56 19.23 -15.22 -24.20
C ASP A 56 20.05 -14.13 -23.48
N VAL A 57 19.41 -13.36 -22.59
CA VAL A 57 20.02 -12.23 -21.89
C VAL A 57 20.62 -12.71 -20.57
N PRO A 58 21.91 -12.41 -20.28
CA PRO A 58 22.54 -12.85 -19.04
C PRO A 58 21.91 -12.18 -17.80
N ALA A 59 21.87 -12.88 -16.67
CA ALA A 59 21.29 -12.37 -15.42
C ALA A 59 21.94 -11.07 -14.93
N SER A 60 23.24 -10.89 -15.17
CA SER A 60 23.99 -9.66 -14.87
C SER A 60 23.44 -8.42 -15.57
N ALA A 61 22.75 -8.60 -16.71
CA ALA A 61 22.14 -7.49 -17.43
C ALA A 61 20.98 -6.84 -16.67
N PHE A 62 20.40 -7.54 -15.68
CA PHE A 62 19.31 -7.07 -14.83
C PHE A 62 19.79 -6.54 -13.46
N GLU A 63 21.09 -6.59 -13.16
CA GLU A 63 21.63 -6.06 -11.91
C GLU A 63 21.47 -4.53 -11.85
N GLY A 64 21.01 -4.04 -10.69
CA GLY A 64 20.72 -2.62 -10.49
C GLY A 64 19.55 -2.08 -11.34
N SER A 65 18.73 -2.95 -11.93
CA SER A 65 17.51 -2.52 -12.63
C SER A 65 16.51 -1.95 -11.62
N PRO A 66 15.78 -0.87 -11.96
CA PRO A 66 14.79 -0.27 -11.05
C PRO A 66 13.70 -1.28 -10.65
N GLY A 67 13.09 -1.07 -9.47
CA GLY A 67 12.17 -2.02 -8.82
C GLY A 67 10.87 -2.37 -9.57
N ASN A 68 10.68 -1.86 -10.78
CA ASN A 68 9.62 -2.21 -11.72
C ASN A 68 10.10 -3.11 -12.87
N ALA A 69 11.34 -3.63 -12.79
CA ALA A 69 11.87 -4.56 -13.76
C ALA A 69 11.00 -5.82 -13.84
N TYR A 70 10.74 -6.26 -15.05
CA TYR A 70 10.19 -7.57 -15.30
C TYR A 70 11.17 -8.60 -14.75
N THR A 71 10.70 -9.49 -13.89
CA THR A 71 11.48 -10.61 -13.38
C THR A 71 11.26 -11.83 -14.27
N PRO A 72 12.14 -12.09 -15.25
CA PRO A 72 12.05 -13.31 -16.04
C PRO A 72 12.32 -14.51 -15.14
N ASN A 73 11.62 -15.61 -15.39
CA ASN A 73 11.88 -16.89 -14.72
C ASN A 73 13.12 -17.57 -15.34
N LEU A 74 14.29 -16.97 -15.15
CA LEU A 74 15.54 -17.51 -15.65
C LEU A 74 15.99 -18.67 -14.76
N PRO A 75 16.46 -19.80 -15.33
CA PRO A 75 17.07 -20.86 -14.54
C PRO A 75 18.27 -20.29 -13.78
N ALA A 76 18.36 -20.57 -12.48
CA ALA A 76 19.40 -20.10 -11.57
C ALA A 76 20.79 -20.73 -11.86
N THR A 77 21.21 -20.75 -13.12
CA THR A 77 22.49 -21.25 -13.59
C THR A 77 23.34 -20.05 -13.96
N TYR A 78 24.58 -20.05 -13.46
CA TYR A 78 25.57 -18.96 -13.43
C TYR A 78 25.46 -18.04 -12.20
N GLY A 79 26.40 -18.28 -11.28
CA GLY A 79 26.41 -17.78 -9.92
C GLY A 79 26.45 -16.26 -9.81
N ALA A 80 25.41 -15.70 -9.21
CA ALA A 80 25.56 -14.51 -8.40
C ALA A 80 26.28 -14.93 -7.10
N PRO A 81 27.32 -14.23 -6.63
CA PRO A 81 27.76 -14.37 -5.25
C PRO A 81 26.55 -14.05 -4.38
N SER A 82 26.17 -14.99 -3.54
CA SER A 82 25.15 -14.79 -2.52
C SER A 82 25.51 -13.53 -1.74
N ALA A 83 24.71 -12.47 -1.95
CA ALA A 83 24.74 -11.33 -1.05
C ALA A 83 24.59 -11.90 0.37
N PRO A 84 25.51 -11.58 1.31
CA PRO A 84 25.49 -12.17 2.64
C PRO A 84 24.10 -11.95 3.24
N GLN A 85 23.44 -13.05 3.60
CA GLN A 85 22.09 -13.12 4.17
C GLN A 85 22.04 -12.56 5.61
N LEU A 86 22.73 -11.45 5.89
CA LEU A 86 22.83 -10.84 7.21
C LEU A 86 21.57 -10.06 7.63
N TRP A 87 20.42 -10.29 6.98
CA TRP A 87 19.15 -9.62 7.33
C TRP A 87 18.00 -10.58 7.69
N THR A 88 18.26 -11.88 7.84
CA THR A 88 17.22 -12.85 8.27
C THR A 88 17.14 -13.03 9.79
N GLN A 89 17.76 -12.16 10.59
CA GLN A 89 17.63 -12.22 12.05
C GLN A 89 17.46 -10.82 12.68
N GLY A 90 16.21 -10.51 13.03
CA GLY A 90 15.91 -9.84 14.31
C GLY A 90 15.95 -8.32 14.43
N MET A 91 16.27 -7.53 13.39
CA MET A 91 16.15 -6.07 13.44
C MET A 91 15.36 -5.53 12.26
N SER A 92 14.08 -5.21 12.52
CA SER A 92 13.22 -4.47 11.60
C SER A 92 13.72 -3.03 11.53
N TYR A 93 14.55 -2.73 10.55
CA TYR A 93 14.81 -1.34 10.17
C TYR A 93 13.60 -0.84 9.38
N PRO A 94 12.98 0.29 9.75
CA PRO A 94 12.07 0.96 8.84
C PRO A 94 12.92 1.41 7.66
N VAL A 95 12.72 0.78 6.50
CA VAL A 95 13.27 1.27 5.23
C VAL A 95 12.80 2.71 5.10
N PRO A 96 13.70 3.72 5.12
CA PRO A 96 13.30 5.06 4.73
C PRO A 96 12.86 4.98 3.29
N ASP A 97 11.65 5.47 3.02
CA ASP A 97 11.04 5.56 1.70
C ASP A 97 12.01 6.26 0.70
N ALA A 98 12.87 5.49 0.05
CA ALA A 98 13.74 5.92 -1.03
C ALA A 98 13.75 4.75 -2.02
N ILE A 99 13.17 4.82 -3.21
CA ILE A 99 12.97 5.96 -4.10
C ILE A 99 11.73 5.62 -4.95
N GLU A 100 10.54 6.04 -4.50
CA GLU A 100 9.40 6.12 -5.42
C GLU A 100 9.69 7.30 -6.35
N SER A 101 10.23 7.02 -7.54
CA SER A 101 10.28 8.00 -8.62
C SER A 101 8.88 8.57 -8.81
N PRO A 102 8.65 9.87 -8.54
CA PRO A 102 7.35 10.48 -8.78
C PRO A 102 7.12 10.45 -10.29
N ARG A 103 6.30 9.50 -10.76
CA ARG A 103 5.63 9.64 -12.07
C ARG A 103 4.60 10.76 -11.91
N GLU A 104 5.10 11.98 -11.85
CA GLU A 104 4.32 13.20 -11.86
C GLU A 104 3.88 13.41 -13.31
N GLY A 105 2.72 12.83 -13.66
CA GLY A 105 2.00 13.05 -14.91
C GLY A 105 1.47 14.48 -15.03
N ARG A 106 2.29 15.48 -14.70
CA ARG A 106 1.94 16.91 -14.71
C ARG A 106 2.10 17.53 -16.11
N HIS A 107 2.98 17.00 -16.97
CA HIS A 107 3.37 17.75 -18.18
C HIS A 107 2.85 17.21 -19.52
N ILE A 108 2.08 16.11 -19.56
CA ILE A 108 1.37 15.70 -20.80
C ILE A 108 0.31 16.75 -21.19
N ARG A 109 -0.29 17.43 -20.20
CA ARG A 109 -1.23 18.55 -20.41
C ARG A 109 -0.56 19.81 -20.96
N ASP A 110 0.70 20.06 -20.63
CA ASP A 110 1.44 21.25 -21.10
C ASP A 110 1.98 21.05 -22.52
N GLY A 111 2.40 19.82 -22.88
CA GLY A 111 2.84 19.48 -24.22
C GLY A 111 1.73 19.62 -25.28
N PHE A 112 0.50 19.21 -24.95
CA PHE A 112 -0.66 19.36 -25.84
C PHE A 112 -1.11 20.82 -26.01
N MET A 113 -0.96 21.66 -24.97
CA MET A 113 -1.27 23.10 -25.04
C MET A 113 -0.25 23.88 -25.89
N ALA A 114 1.03 23.53 -25.84
CA ALA A 114 2.06 24.17 -26.66
C ALA A 114 1.88 23.86 -28.16
N ILE A 115 1.59 22.61 -28.51
CA ILE A 115 1.44 22.18 -29.92
C ILE A 115 0.17 22.77 -30.54
N THR A 116 -0.94 22.83 -29.80
CA THR A 116 -2.18 23.46 -30.28
C THR A 116 -2.04 24.96 -30.48
N THR A 117 -1.31 25.66 -29.61
CA THR A 117 -1.06 27.10 -29.76
C THR A 117 -0.15 27.40 -30.96
N ILE A 118 0.87 26.56 -31.21
CA ILE A 118 1.77 26.71 -32.36
C ILE A 118 1.03 26.46 -33.69
N CYS A 119 0.12 25.49 -33.75
CA CYS A 119 -0.70 25.24 -34.95
C CYS A 119 -1.68 26.38 -35.28
N VAL A 120 -2.19 27.11 -34.27
CA VAL A 120 -3.06 28.27 -34.49
C VAL A 120 -2.29 29.45 -35.11
N VAL A 121 -1.01 29.63 -34.78
CA VAL A 121 -0.19 30.72 -35.32
C VAL A 121 0.31 30.43 -36.74
N ALA A 122 0.49 29.16 -37.11
CA ALA A 122 0.95 28.77 -38.45
C ALA A 122 -0.16 28.76 -39.53
N ALA A 123 -1.43 28.88 -39.14
CA ALA A 123 -2.58 28.79 -40.05
C ALA A 123 -3.08 30.14 -40.61
N ALA A 124 -2.39 31.25 -40.31
CA ALA A 124 -2.84 32.60 -40.67
C ALA A 124 -2.65 32.98 -42.16
N ASP A 125 -2.00 32.13 -42.98
CA ASP A 125 -1.69 32.43 -44.39
C ASP A 125 -2.37 31.51 -45.43
N LEU A 126 -3.33 30.67 -45.04
CA LEU A 126 -4.02 29.78 -45.97
C LEU A 126 -5.54 29.96 -45.90
N SER A 127 -6.06 30.67 -46.90
CA SER A 127 -7.49 30.82 -47.21
C SER A 127 -8.18 29.46 -47.40
N ASP A 128 -9.44 29.38 -46.94
CA ASP A 128 -10.43 28.27 -47.08
C ASP A 128 -10.57 27.21 -45.96
N ILE A 129 -10.04 27.41 -44.74
CA ILE A 129 -10.26 26.46 -43.61
C ILE A 129 -10.95 27.10 -42.38
N GLU A 130 -11.86 28.05 -42.58
CA GLU A 130 -12.48 28.78 -41.47
C GLU A 130 -13.40 27.92 -40.57
N ALA A 131 -13.98 26.83 -41.09
CA ALA A 131 -14.87 25.95 -40.32
C ALA A 131 -14.13 25.01 -39.36
N LEU A 132 -13.01 24.42 -39.77
CA LEU A 132 -12.23 23.49 -38.93
C LEU A 132 -11.55 24.24 -37.77
N THR A 133 -11.13 25.48 -38.04
CA THR A 133 -10.44 26.35 -37.08
C THR A 133 -11.35 26.76 -35.92
N LEU A 134 -12.67 26.82 -36.14
CA LEU A 134 -13.67 27.12 -35.10
C LEU A 134 -14.13 25.86 -34.35
N ILE A 135 -14.07 24.68 -34.98
CA ILE A 135 -14.42 23.39 -34.38
C ILE A 135 -13.44 22.97 -33.28
N ILE A 136 -12.13 23.20 -33.48
CA ILE A 136 -11.08 22.81 -32.52
C ILE A 136 -11.24 23.52 -31.15
N PRO A 137 -11.37 24.86 -31.06
CA PRO A 137 -11.54 25.54 -29.78
C PRO A 137 -12.90 25.22 -29.15
N VAL A 138 -13.97 25.04 -29.95
CA VAL A 138 -15.28 24.65 -29.44
C VAL A 138 -15.25 23.25 -28.82
N LEU A 139 -14.57 22.28 -29.45
CA LEU A 139 -14.35 20.95 -28.88
C LEU A 139 -13.49 21.01 -27.62
N ALA A 140 -12.45 21.84 -27.58
CA ALA A 140 -11.62 22.04 -26.40
C ALA A 140 -12.45 22.60 -25.22
N ILE A 141 -13.30 23.60 -25.49
CA ILE A 141 -14.20 24.20 -24.49
C ILE A 141 -15.28 23.19 -24.07
N LEU A 142 -15.82 22.36 -24.97
CA LEU A 142 -16.81 21.33 -24.64
C LEU A 142 -16.20 20.22 -23.77
N ILE A 143 -15.04 19.70 -24.14
CA ILE A 143 -14.35 18.64 -23.39
C ILE A 143 -13.93 19.16 -22.00
N TYR A 144 -13.49 20.41 -21.91
CA TYR A 144 -12.98 20.98 -20.67
C TYR A 144 -14.08 21.60 -19.78
N GLY A 145 -15.08 22.26 -20.38
CA GLY A 145 -16.15 22.99 -19.69
C GLY A 145 -17.36 22.13 -19.32
N MET A 146 -17.73 21.15 -20.15
CA MET A 146 -18.85 20.24 -19.84
C MET A 146 -18.43 18.93 -19.15
N LYS A 147 -17.15 18.77 -18.81
CA LYS A 147 -16.65 17.71 -17.90
C LYS A 147 -17.10 16.30 -18.32
N LEU A 148 -17.18 16.02 -19.64
CA LEU A 148 -17.48 14.70 -20.22
C LEU A 148 -16.26 13.77 -20.16
N GLY A 149 -15.74 13.57 -18.95
CA GLY A 149 -14.69 12.61 -18.67
C GLY A 149 -15.20 11.47 -17.78
N PRO A 150 -14.84 10.20 -18.04
CA PRO A 150 -15.16 9.11 -17.13
C PRO A 150 -14.64 9.41 -15.72
N LYS A 151 -15.43 9.07 -14.71
CA LYS A 151 -15.13 9.36 -13.28
C LYS A 151 -13.78 8.78 -12.80
N SER A 152 -13.15 7.89 -13.58
CA SER A 152 -11.78 7.39 -13.36
C SER A 152 -10.70 8.46 -13.49
N TRP A 153 -10.98 9.56 -14.21
CA TRP A 153 -10.06 10.69 -14.34
C TRP A 153 -9.97 11.54 -13.05
N PHE A 154 -10.93 11.37 -12.14
CA PHE A 154 -10.93 11.95 -10.80
C PHE A 154 -10.51 10.92 -9.74
N ALA A 155 -9.76 9.88 -10.12
CA ALA A 155 -9.21 8.93 -9.16
C ALA A 155 -8.35 9.68 -8.13
N PRO A 156 -8.74 9.70 -6.84
CA PRO A 156 -7.98 10.39 -5.81
C PRO A 156 -6.57 9.80 -5.70
N THR A 157 -5.58 10.66 -5.52
CA THR A 157 -4.17 10.29 -5.46
C THR A 157 -3.93 9.25 -4.36
N LYS A 158 -3.06 8.24 -4.56
CA LYS A 158 -2.73 7.23 -3.54
C LYS A 158 -2.32 7.83 -2.18
N LYS A 159 -1.61 8.97 -2.19
CA LYS A 159 -1.28 9.75 -0.98
C LYS A 159 -2.51 10.32 -0.25
N GLN A 160 -3.56 10.68 -0.99
CA GLN A 160 -4.83 11.12 -0.39
C GLN A 160 -5.59 9.93 0.22
N LEU A 161 -5.56 8.77 -0.43
CA LEU A 161 -6.15 7.54 0.12
C LEU A 161 -5.42 7.08 1.38
N GLN A 162 -4.08 7.12 1.42
CA GLN A 162 -3.31 6.80 2.64
C GLN A 162 -3.61 7.78 3.78
N LYS A 163 -3.71 9.08 3.50
CA LYS A 163 -4.05 10.07 4.52
C LYS A 163 -5.49 9.87 5.02
N GLN A 164 -6.42 9.52 4.13
CA GLN A 164 -7.80 9.23 4.47
C GLN A 164 -7.93 7.95 5.31
N GLU A 165 -7.11 6.94 5.00
CA GLU A 165 -7.03 5.70 5.77
C GLU A 165 -6.43 5.92 7.16
N LEU A 166 -5.40 6.78 7.27
CA LEU A 166 -4.86 7.20 8.57
C LEU A 166 -5.92 7.90 9.43
N TRP A 167 -6.73 8.79 8.85
CA TRP A 167 -7.82 9.43 9.57
C TRP A 167 -8.92 8.43 9.96
N ARG A 168 -9.27 7.48 9.09
CA ARG A 168 -10.22 6.39 9.40
C ARG A 168 -9.73 5.50 10.53
N GLN A 169 -8.47 5.07 10.49
CA GLN A 169 -7.87 4.26 11.54
C GLN A 169 -7.85 4.99 12.89
N LYS A 170 -7.51 6.29 12.88
CA LYS A 170 -7.58 7.12 14.10
C LYS A 170 -8.99 7.22 14.66
N GLN A 171 -10.02 7.32 13.81
CA GLN A 171 -11.42 7.36 14.25
C GLN A 171 -11.88 6.03 14.86
N ILE A 172 -11.54 4.90 14.24
CA ILE A 172 -11.87 3.56 14.77
C ILE A 172 -11.15 3.33 16.10
N ALA A 173 -9.86 3.66 16.18
CA ALA A 173 -9.08 3.55 17.42
C ALA A 173 -9.64 4.44 18.54
N ALA A 174 -10.11 5.64 18.23
CA ALA A 174 -10.76 6.53 19.20
C ALA A 174 -12.07 5.93 19.74
N MET A 175 -12.90 5.35 18.87
CA MET A 175 -14.13 4.67 19.28
C MET A 175 -13.83 3.44 20.16
N GLN A 176 -12.86 2.62 19.78
CA GLN A 176 -12.45 1.45 20.57
C GLN A 176 -11.93 1.86 21.95
N THR A 177 -11.14 2.93 22.02
CA THR A 177 -10.61 3.44 23.30
C THR A 177 -11.75 3.87 24.22
N GLN A 178 -12.81 4.48 23.68
CA GLN A 178 -13.99 4.85 24.47
C GLN A 178 -14.76 3.62 24.97
N GLN A 179 -14.97 2.62 24.11
CA GLN A 179 -15.65 1.38 24.51
C GLN A 179 -14.89 0.63 25.61
N ILE A 180 -13.57 0.50 25.45
CA ILE A 180 -12.71 -0.15 26.46
C ILE A 180 -12.79 0.63 27.79
N ARG A 181 -12.72 1.96 27.76
CA ARG A 181 -12.86 2.77 28.99
C ARG A 181 -14.21 2.59 29.68
N GLN A 182 -15.29 2.46 28.90
CA GLN A 182 -16.62 2.21 29.45
C GLN A 182 -16.71 0.81 30.08
N GLN A 183 -16.17 -0.21 29.42
CA GLN A 183 -16.14 -1.57 29.97
C GLN A 183 -15.31 -1.63 31.25
N LEU A 184 -14.12 -1.04 31.26
CA LEU A 184 -13.27 -0.97 32.44
C LEU A 184 -13.94 -0.18 33.58
N ALA A 185 -14.72 0.86 33.28
CA ALA A 185 -15.47 1.61 34.30
C ALA A 185 -16.56 0.73 34.95
N ILE A 186 -17.24 -0.10 34.17
CA ILE A 186 -18.26 -1.03 34.68
C ILE A 186 -17.59 -2.16 35.49
N GLU A 187 -16.53 -2.76 34.95
CA GLU A 187 -15.79 -3.84 35.61
C GLU A 187 -15.15 -3.38 36.92
N SER A 188 -14.52 -2.21 36.92
CA SER A 188 -13.94 -1.63 38.14
C SER A 188 -14.99 -1.28 39.18
N ALA A 189 -16.19 -0.84 38.77
CA ALA A 189 -17.31 -0.63 39.69
C ALA A 189 -17.77 -1.95 40.32
N GLN A 190 -17.85 -3.03 39.54
CA GLN A 190 -18.19 -4.36 40.04
C GLN A 190 -17.13 -4.89 41.01
N ARG A 191 -15.84 -4.83 40.63
CA ARG A 191 -14.73 -5.23 41.51
C ARG A 191 -14.69 -4.44 42.81
N ARG A 192 -14.99 -3.13 42.77
CA ARG A 192 -15.09 -2.32 43.99
C ARG A 192 -16.26 -2.77 44.87
N ALA A 193 -17.41 -3.10 44.29
CA ALA A 193 -18.56 -3.60 45.06
C ALA A 193 -18.27 -4.98 45.68
N GLU A 194 -17.61 -5.88 44.94
CA GLU A 194 -17.19 -7.19 45.44
C GLU A 194 -16.16 -7.05 46.57
N ILE A 195 -15.16 -6.17 46.43
CA ILE A 195 -14.19 -5.90 47.49
C ILE A 195 -14.90 -5.37 48.74
N LEU A 196 -15.85 -4.46 48.60
CA LEU A 196 -16.63 -3.95 49.74
C LEU A 196 -17.47 -5.04 50.41
N GLY A 197 -18.11 -5.92 49.63
CA GLY A 197 -18.86 -7.07 50.15
C GLY A 197 -17.97 -8.07 50.89
N ASN A 198 -16.84 -8.45 50.29
CA ASN A 198 -15.84 -9.31 50.93
C ASN A 198 -15.24 -8.65 52.19
N PHE A 199 -15.13 -7.31 52.20
CA PHE A 199 -14.69 -6.56 53.37
C PHE A 199 -15.72 -6.63 54.50
N GLU A 200 -17.01 -6.54 54.18
CA GLU A 200 -18.09 -6.68 55.16
C GLU A 200 -18.18 -8.10 55.73
N GLU A 201 -17.99 -9.12 54.87
CA GLU A 201 -17.95 -10.52 55.29
C GLU A 201 -16.76 -10.82 56.20
N SER A 202 -15.57 -10.33 55.85
CA SER A 202 -14.38 -10.45 56.70
C SER A 202 -14.52 -9.67 58.02
N ALA A 203 -15.15 -8.50 58.00
CA ALA A 203 -15.47 -7.75 59.23
C ALA A 203 -16.46 -8.51 60.12
N ARG A 204 -17.47 -9.18 59.54
CA ARG A 204 -18.40 -10.04 60.30
C ARG A 204 -17.67 -11.21 60.94
N ILE A 205 -16.85 -11.94 60.20
CA ILE A 205 -16.07 -13.08 60.72
C ILE A 205 -15.16 -12.62 61.87
N ALA A 206 -14.50 -11.46 61.73
CA ALA A 206 -13.67 -10.89 62.79
C ALA A 206 -14.49 -10.53 64.05
N SER A 207 -15.70 -9.98 63.87
CA SER A 207 -16.61 -9.64 64.97
C SER A 207 -17.18 -10.87 65.68
N GLU A 208 -17.47 -11.95 64.95
CA GLU A 208 -17.93 -13.21 65.53
C GLU A 208 -16.81 -13.92 66.28
N ALA A 209 -15.59 -13.91 65.73
CA ALA A 209 -14.43 -14.47 66.42
C ALA A 209 -14.20 -13.77 67.76
N THR A 210 -14.20 -12.43 67.77
CA THR A 210 -14.03 -11.65 69.01
C THR A 210 -15.15 -11.89 70.02
N LYS A 211 -16.41 -11.96 69.58
CA LYS A 211 -17.53 -12.32 70.46
C LYS A 211 -17.39 -13.73 71.04
N ARG A 212 -17.02 -14.72 70.23
CA ARG A 212 -16.78 -16.10 70.70
C ARG A 212 -15.65 -16.17 71.71
N PHE A 213 -14.59 -15.38 71.52
CA PHE A 213 -13.52 -15.28 72.51
C PHE A 213 -14.01 -14.65 73.82
N ALA A 214 -14.81 -13.59 73.75
CA ALA A 214 -15.39 -12.95 74.93
C ALA A 214 -16.34 -13.90 75.70
N ASP A 215 -17.22 -14.62 75.00
CA ASP A 215 -18.13 -15.60 75.60
C ASP A 215 -17.36 -16.76 76.25
N LYS A 216 -16.33 -17.28 75.58
CA LYS A 216 -15.50 -18.36 76.11
C LYS A 216 -14.68 -17.92 77.33
N ALA A 217 -14.19 -16.69 77.34
CA ALA A 217 -13.53 -16.12 78.51
C ALA A 217 -14.50 -16.02 79.69
N ASN A 218 -15.73 -15.53 79.45
CA ASN A 218 -16.77 -15.40 80.47
C ASN A 218 -17.21 -16.76 81.06
N ASP A 219 -17.39 -17.78 80.22
CA ASP A 219 -17.69 -19.16 80.66
C ASP A 219 -16.56 -19.75 81.52
N THR A 220 -15.30 -19.48 81.13
CA THR A 220 -14.14 -19.94 81.87
C THR A 220 -14.09 -19.29 83.25
N THR A 221 -14.27 -17.97 83.35
CA THR A 221 -14.35 -17.27 84.64
C THR A 221 -15.49 -17.77 85.52
N ARG A 222 -16.65 -18.09 84.94
CA ARG A 222 -17.80 -18.60 85.70
C ARG A 222 -17.54 -19.97 86.32
N LYS A 223 -16.81 -20.85 85.64
CA LYS A 223 -16.42 -22.18 86.15
C LYS A 223 -15.39 -22.15 87.27
N PHE A 224 -14.57 -21.10 87.35
CA PHE A 224 -13.54 -20.99 88.39
C PHE A 224 -14.03 -20.26 89.66
N PHE A 225 -15.08 -19.44 89.57
CA PHE A 225 -15.54 -18.59 90.68
C PHE A 225 -16.99 -18.85 91.16
N GLY A 226 -17.72 -19.80 90.55
CA GLY A 226 -19.04 -20.27 91.01
C GLY A 226 -18.97 -21.69 91.52
#